data_AF-A0A9D6VTN6-F1
#
_entry.id   AF-A0A9D6VTN6-F1
#
_cell.length_a   1.000
_cell.length_b   1.000
_cell.length_c   1.000
_cell.angle_alpha   90.00
_cell.angle_beta   90.00
_cell.angle_gamma   90.00
#
_symmetry.space_group_name_H-M   'P 1'
#
loop_
_entity.id
_entity.type
_entity.pdbx_description
1 polymer ?
#
loop_
_entity_poly.entity_id
_entity_poly.type
_entity_poly.pdbx_seq_one_letter_code
_entity_poly.pdbx_strand_id
1 'polypeptide(L)' 'MTASANDIRKRLHELADQLPADATWDDVIEEARFRRAVEAGIAAADRGSFATDAEVHETFATWGVKI' A
#
# COMPACT_ATOMS: atom_id res chain seq x y z
N MET A 1 -6.85 -1.82 -13.05
CA MET A 1 -6.12 -1.80 -14.32
C MET A 1 -4.80 -2.55 -14.12
N THR A 2 -4.50 -3.59 -14.89
CA THR A 2 -3.18 -4.26 -14.81
C THR A 2 -2.14 -3.37 -15.48
N ALA A 3 -1.13 -2.93 -14.73
CA ALA A 3 -0.04 -2.12 -15.25
C ALA A 3 0.72 -2.88 -16.35
N SER A 4 1.03 -2.21 -17.46
CA SER A 4 1.83 -2.81 -18.53
C SER A 4 3.30 -2.92 -18.09
N ALA A 5 4.10 -3.77 -18.74
CA ALA A 5 5.53 -3.93 -18.41
C ALA A 5 6.32 -2.60 -18.47
N ASN A 6 5.94 -1.69 -19.38
CA ASN A 6 6.52 -0.34 -19.45
C ASN A 6 6.12 0.54 -18.25
N ASP A 7 4.93 0.37 -17.71
CA ASP A 7 4.46 1.12 -16.53
C ASP A 7 5.21 0.69 -15.28
N ILE A 8 5.50 -0.62 -15.14
CA ILE A 8 6.28 -1.14 -14.02
C ILE A 8 7.71 -0.60 -14.05
N ARG A 9 8.36 -0.58 -15.22
CA ARG A 9 9.71 0.00 -15.36
C ARG A 9 9.72 1.47 -14.94
N LYS A 10 8.76 2.26 -15.42
CA LYS A 10 8.67 3.69 -15.08
C LYS A 10 8.48 3.89 -13.57
N ARG A 11 7.56 3.16 -12.95
CA ARG A 11 7.31 3.24 -11.51
C ARG A 11 8.49 2.80 -10.66
N LEU A 12 9.29 1.84 -11.14
CA LEU A 12 10.51 1.43 -10.46
C LEU A 12 11.60 2.50 -10.53
N HIS A 13 11.74 3.20 -11.66
CA HIS A 13 12.63 4.36 -11.75
C HIS A 13 12.17 5.49 -10.82
N GLU A 14 10.87 5.82 -10.82
CA GLU A 14 10.31 6.83 -9.91
C GLU A 14 10.53 6.47 -8.43
N LEU A 15 10.41 5.18 -8.08
CA LEU A 15 10.76 4.69 -6.75
C LEU A 15 12.25 4.96 -6.44
N ALA A 16 13.15 4.54 -7.33
CA ALA A 16 14.58 4.73 -7.13
C ALA A 16 14.96 6.21 -6.94
N ASP A 17 14.33 7.13 -7.68
CA ASP A 17 14.57 8.57 -7.57
C ASP A 17 14.09 9.19 -6.24
N GLN A 18 13.16 8.53 -5.54
CA GLN A 18 12.57 9.02 -4.28
C GLN A 18 13.23 8.44 -3.03
N LEU A 19 14.06 7.41 -3.18
CA LEU A 19 14.73 6.78 -2.04
C LEU A 19 15.78 7.73 -1.43
N PRO A 20 15.91 7.75 -0.08
CA PRO A 20 16.99 8.47 0.57
C PRO A 20 18.35 7.83 0.22
N ALA A 21 19.43 8.61 0.34
CA ALA A 21 20.78 8.18 -0.06
C ALA A 21 21.32 6.98 0.74
N ASP A 22 20.80 6.76 1.94
CA ASP A 22 21.12 5.65 2.84
C ASP A 22 20.09 4.51 2.81
N ALA A 23 19.15 4.54 1.85
CA ALA A 23 18.14 3.50 1.69
C ALA A 23 18.77 2.11 1.52
N THR A 24 18.15 1.14 2.18
CA THR A 24 18.50 -0.28 2.12
C THR A 24 17.52 -1.03 1.23
N TRP A 25 17.84 -2.30 0.94
CA TRP A 25 16.90 -3.18 0.23
C TRP A 25 15.61 -3.41 1.00
N ASP A 26 15.63 -3.34 2.33
CA ASP A 26 14.43 -3.47 3.15
C ASP A 26 13.49 -2.29 2.91
N ASP A 27 14.02 -1.06 2.81
CA ASP A 27 13.22 0.13 2.49
C ASP A 27 12.55 0.04 1.11
N VAL A 28 13.28 -0.49 0.12
CA VAL A 28 12.72 -0.71 -1.23
C VAL A 28 11.56 -1.71 -1.20
N ILE A 29 11.72 -2.80 -0.46
CA ILE A 29 10.70 -3.85 -0.35
C ILE A 29 9.47 -3.32 0.38
N GLU A 30 9.66 -2.57 1.48
CA GLU A 30 8.56 -1.97 2.24
C GLU A 30 7.79 -0.95 1.40
N GLU A 31 8.48 -0.07 0.67
CA GLU A 31 7.82 0.91 -0.20
C GLU A 31 7.05 0.23 -1.34
N ALA A 32 7.59 -0.83 -1.95
CA ALA A 32 6.88 -1.61 -2.95
C ALA A 32 5.62 -2.30 -2.38
N ARG A 33 5.71 -2.84 -1.15
CA ARG A 33 4.56 -3.43 -0.42
C ARG A 33 3.50 -2.37 -0.13
N PHE A 34 3.92 -1.21 0.36
CA PHE A 34 3.04 -0.09 0.66
C PHE A 34 2.26 0.36 -0.58
N ARG A 35 2.94 0.61 -1.71
CA ARG A 35 2.27 0.99 -2.97
C ARG A 35 1.22 -0.03 -3.41
N ARG A 36 1.53 -1.32 -3.31
CA ARG A 36 0.58 -2.41 -3.63
C ARG A 36 -0.64 -2.37 -2.70
N ALA A 37 -0.44 -2.15 -1.41
CA ALA A 37 -1.55 -2.05 -0.44
C ALA A 37 -2.44 -0.84 -0.74
N VAL A 38 -1.85 0.31 -1.09
CA VAL A 38 -2.59 1.51 -1.50
C VAL A 38 -3.41 1.26 -2.76
N GLU A 39 -2.82 0.68 -3.81
CA GLU A 39 -3.56 0.35 -5.05
C GLU A 39 -4.73 -0.62 -4.77
N ALA A 40 -4.53 -1.62 -3.91
CA ALA A 40 -5.58 -2.53 -3.50
C ALA A 40 -6.70 -1.84 -2.72
N GLY A 41 -6.34 -0.90 -1.84
CA GLY A 41 -7.28 -0.07 -1.07
C GLY A 41 -8.11 0.87 -1.95
N ILE A 42 -7.46 1.56 -2.90
CA ILE A 42 -8.15 2.41 -3.90
C ILE A 42 -9.15 1.56 -4.67
N ALA A 43 -8.71 0.42 -5.21
CA ALA A 43 -9.60 -0.47 -5.95
C ALA A 43 -10.76 -1.00 -5.08
N ALA A 44 -10.58 -1.11 -3.75
CA ALA A 44 -11.63 -1.51 -2.81
C ALA A 44 -12.65 -0.39 -2.59
N ALA A 45 -12.18 0.84 -2.42
CA ALA A 45 -13.04 2.01 -2.33
C ALA A 45 -13.85 2.22 -3.61
N ASP A 46 -13.24 2.10 -4.78
CA ASP A 46 -13.90 2.27 -6.09
C ASP A 46 -15.07 1.30 -6.29
N ARG A 47 -14.99 0.10 -5.70
CA ARG A 47 -16.05 -0.92 -5.74
C ARG A 47 -17.00 -0.87 -4.53
N GLY A 48 -16.88 0.14 -3.67
CA GLY A 48 -17.70 0.30 -2.46
C GLY A 48 -17.43 -0.74 -1.37
N SER A 49 -16.32 -1.45 -1.44
CA SER A 49 -15.93 -2.53 -0.51
C SER A 49 -15.19 -1.95 0.69
N PHE A 50 -15.91 -1.20 1.53
CA PHE A 50 -15.40 -0.69 2.80
C PHE A 50 -15.57 -1.71 3.92
N ALA A 51 -14.69 -1.62 4.93
CA ALA A 51 -14.91 -2.33 6.18
C ALA A 51 -16.18 -1.79 6.86
N THR A 52 -16.95 -2.69 7.43
CA THR A 52 -18.08 -2.37 8.30
C THR A 52 -17.59 -1.81 9.63
N ASP A 53 -18.48 -1.10 10.34
CA ASP A 53 -18.18 -0.58 11.68
C ASP A 53 -17.69 -1.67 12.64
N ALA A 54 -18.30 -2.86 12.58
CA ALA A 54 -17.90 -4.01 13.40
C ALA A 54 -16.48 -4.51 13.07
N GLU A 55 -16.13 -4.63 11.78
CA GLU A 55 -14.79 -5.06 11.35
C GLU A 55 -13.71 -4.06 11.77
N VAL A 56 -14.04 -2.75 11.75
CA VAL A 56 -13.14 -1.70 12.21
C VAL A 56 -12.91 -1.84 13.73
N HIS A 57 -13.97 -1.96 14.54
CA HIS A 57 -13.83 -2.15 15.99
C HIS A 57 -13.06 -3.42 16.35
N GLU A 58 -13.34 -4.54 15.68
CA GLU A 58 -12.64 -5.82 15.93
C GLU A 58 -11.15 -5.70 15.61
N THR A 59 -10.80 -5.08 14.48
CA THR A 59 -9.40 -4.90 14.07
C THR A 59 -8.61 -4.09 15.11
N PHE A 60 -9.14 -2.95 15.55
CA PHE A 60 -8.44 -2.09 16.50
C PHE A 60 -8.37 -2.67 17.92
N ALA A 61 -9.35 -3.49 18.30
CA ALA A 61 -9.30 -4.23 19.56
C ALA A 61 -8.11 -5.19 19.63
N THR A 62 -7.63 -5.74 18.50
CA THR A 62 -6.42 -6.59 18.47
C THR A 62 -5.14 -5.86 18.89
N TRP A 63 -5.12 -4.53 18.76
CA TRP A 63 -4.03 -3.66 19.22
C TRP A 63 -4.29 -3.04 20.60
N GLY A 64 -5.39 -3.43 21.26
CA GLY A 64 -5.81 -2.86 22.55
C GLY A 64 -6.31 -1.42 22.46
N VAL A 65 -6.58 -0.92 21.24
CA VAL A 65 -7.10 0.43 21.02
C VAL A 65 -8.62 0.39 21.09
N LYS A 66 -9.21 1.26 21.93
CA LYS A 66 -10.66 1.49 21.97
C LYS A 66 -10.99 2.69 21.10
N ILE A 67 -11.73 2.45 20.03
CA ILE A 67 -12.27 3.45 19.11
C ILE A 67 -13.79 3.36 19.10
#